data_AF-A0A8J3SXH2-F1
#
_entry.id   AF-A0A8J3SXH2-F1
#
_cell.length_a   1.000
_cell.length_b   1.000
_cell.length_c   1.000
_cell.angle_alpha   90.00
_cell.angle_beta   90.00
_cell.angle_gamma   90.00
#
_symmetry.space_group_name_H-M   'P 1'
#
loop_
_entity.id
_entity.type
_entity.pdbx_description
1 polymer ?
#
loop_
_entity_poly.entity_id
_entity_poly.type
_entity_poly.pdbx_seq_one_letter_code
_entity_poly.pdbx_strand_id
1 'polypeptide(L)'
;MTDDLAEALPADKLNALRLGRLLIAEVEASRPGRRAWVEIRPILTETDAAARREGWTRSDAGRAFRLVHREFVAEYLDSWDYDMGSSEIKRESAQDEAGLVVHLQEWGVSPERLAYPWNTDYPA
;
A
#
# COMPACT_ATOMS: atom_id res chain seq x y z
N MET A 1 -23.28 -10.79 -17.23
CA MET A 1 -22.38 -10.44 -18.34
C MET A 1 -22.04 -8.97 -18.12
N THR A 2 -21.11 -8.66 -17.21
CA THR A 2 -19.68 -8.95 -17.33
C THR A 2 -19.14 -9.79 -16.17
N ASP A 3 -18.23 -10.70 -16.51
CA ASP A 3 -17.34 -11.43 -15.60
C ASP A 3 -16.39 -10.39 -14.97
N ASP A 4 -16.72 -9.86 -13.79
CA ASP A 4 -15.79 -9.02 -13.02
C ASP A 4 -14.83 -9.99 -12.29
N LEU A 5 -13.98 -10.64 -13.08
CA LEU A 5 -12.84 -11.36 -12.55
C LEU A 5 -12.04 -10.37 -11.75
N ALA A 6 -11.81 -10.71 -10.49
CA ALA A 6 -10.95 -9.93 -9.64
C ALA A 6 -9.66 -9.58 -10.38
N GLU A 7 -9.44 -8.29 -10.69
CA GLU A 7 -8.22 -7.86 -11.37
C GLU A 7 -7.03 -8.31 -10.52
N ALA A 8 -6.26 -9.25 -11.06
CA ALA A 8 -5.07 -9.73 -10.40
C ALA A 8 -4.05 -8.59 -10.31
N LEU A 9 -3.26 -8.57 -9.23
CA LEU A 9 -2.17 -7.61 -9.10
C LEU A 9 -1.20 -7.74 -10.29
N PRO A 10 -0.79 -6.62 -10.93
CA PRO A 10 0.22 -6.67 -11.97
C PRO A 10 1.52 -7.28 -11.44
N ALA A 11 2.21 -8.04 -12.28
CA ALA A 11 3.31 -8.89 -11.84
C ALA A 11 4.47 -8.11 -11.18
N ASP A 12 4.75 -6.89 -11.64
CA ASP A 12 5.75 -6.01 -11.03
C ASP A 12 5.34 -5.58 -9.62
N LYS A 13 4.06 -5.21 -9.41
CA LYS A 13 3.51 -4.83 -8.10
C LYS A 13 3.56 -6.02 -7.14
N LEU A 14 3.14 -7.18 -7.61
CA LEU A 14 3.15 -8.41 -6.80
C LEU A 14 4.57 -8.76 -6.37
N ASN A 15 5.54 -8.71 -7.29
CA ASN A 15 6.94 -8.96 -6.97
C ASN A 15 7.50 -7.91 -5.99
N ALA A 16 7.13 -6.64 -6.13
CA ALA A 16 7.52 -5.60 -5.18
C ALA A 16 7.02 -5.91 -3.76
N LEU A 17 5.74 -6.30 -3.63
CA LEU A 17 5.13 -6.65 -2.35
C LEU A 17 5.77 -7.91 -1.73
N ARG A 18 6.04 -8.95 -2.54
CA ARG A 18 6.76 -10.16 -2.09
C ARG A 18 8.14 -9.86 -1.53
N LEU A 19 8.83 -8.89 -2.13
CA LEU A 19 10.14 -8.36 -1.71
C LEU A 19 10.06 -7.39 -0.52
N GLY A 20 8.89 -7.21 0.10
CA GLY A 20 8.73 -6.36 1.27
C GLY A 20 8.68 -4.86 0.96
N ARG A 21 8.36 -4.46 -0.28
CA ARG A 21 8.28 -3.05 -0.67
C ARG A 21 6.90 -2.45 -0.36
N LEU A 22 6.90 -1.21 0.10
CA LEU A 22 5.68 -0.39 0.22
C LEU A 22 5.20 0.01 -1.18
N LEU A 23 3.92 -0.17 -1.42
CA LEU A 23 3.20 0.44 -2.54
C LEU A 23 2.07 1.32 -2.00
N ILE A 24 1.72 2.35 -2.75
CA ILE A 24 0.64 3.28 -2.43
C ILE A 24 -0.25 3.47 -3.65
N ALA A 25 -1.51 3.84 -3.43
CA ALA A 25 -2.39 4.38 -4.46
C ALA A 25 -3.07 5.64 -3.93
N GLU A 26 -3.04 6.72 -4.71
CA GLU A 26 -3.83 7.92 -4.40
C GLU A 26 -5.32 7.64 -4.63
N VAL A 27 -6.14 8.03 -3.66
CA VAL A 27 -7.61 7.89 -3.66
C VAL A 27 -8.26 9.23 -3.35
N GLU A 28 -9.58 9.32 -3.52
CA GLU A 28 -10.30 10.53 -3.14
C GLU A 28 -10.32 10.70 -1.62
N ALA A 29 -10.02 11.92 -1.16
CA ALA A 29 -10.15 12.27 0.23
C ALA A 29 -11.61 12.52 0.61
N SER A 30 -11.96 12.23 1.87
CA SER A 30 -13.30 12.44 2.41
C SER A 30 -13.71 13.90 2.55
N ARG A 31 -12.75 14.84 2.52
CA ARG A 31 -12.99 16.28 2.72
C ARG A 31 -12.13 17.15 1.79
N PRO A 32 -12.63 18.34 1.40
CA PRO A 32 -11.82 19.35 0.69
C PRO A 32 -10.56 19.75 1.48
N GLY A 33 -9.51 20.14 0.76
CA GLY A 33 -8.23 20.55 1.35
C GLY A 33 -7.38 19.38 1.87
N ARG A 34 -7.77 18.14 1.56
CA ARG A 34 -7.02 16.93 1.92
C ARG A 34 -6.68 16.11 0.68
N ARG A 35 -5.59 15.35 0.76
CA ARG A 35 -5.25 14.29 -0.19
C ARG A 35 -5.18 12.96 0.55
N ALA A 36 -5.44 11.87 -0.15
CA ALA A 36 -5.60 10.57 0.46
C ALA A 36 -4.84 9.48 -0.29
N TRP A 37 -4.30 8.53 0.47
CA TRP A 37 -3.62 7.38 -0.09
C TRP A 37 -4.02 6.11 0.66
N VAL A 38 -4.05 5.01 -0.07
CA VAL A 38 -4.04 3.66 0.48
C VAL A 38 -2.61 3.16 0.43
N GLU A 39 -2.02 2.93 1.61
CA GLU A 39 -0.72 2.29 1.78
C GLU A 39 -0.88 0.78 1.90
N ILE A 40 -0.05 0.02 1.19
CA ILE A 40 0.06 -1.43 1.31
C ILE A 40 1.46 -1.77 1.81
N ARG A 41 1.55 -2.21 3.06
CA ARG A 41 2.79 -2.61 3.71
C ARG A 41 2.83 -4.11 3.86
N PRO A 42 3.81 -4.81 3.25
CA PRO A 42 4.01 -6.21 3.55
C PRO A 42 4.45 -6.38 5.00
N ILE A 43 3.90 -7.37 5.69
CA ILE A 43 4.27 -7.67 7.07
C ILE A 43 5.62 -8.39 7.06
N LEU A 44 6.61 -7.77 7.68
CA LEU A 44 7.96 -8.31 7.81
C LEU A 44 8.05 -9.23 9.03
N THR A 45 8.79 -10.32 8.87
CA THR A 45 8.99 -11.39 9.85
C THR A 45 10.47 -11.51 10.24
N GLU A 46 10.78 -12.34 11.24
CA GLU A 46 12.18 -12.58 11.64
C GLU A 46 13.04 -13.16 10.52
N THR A 47 12.45 -13.95 9.62
CA THR A 47 13.17 -14.48 8.45
C THR A 47 13.58 -13.36 7.48
N ASP A 48 12.80 -12.28 7.38
CA ASP A 48 13.19 -11.11 6.59
C ASP A 48 14.38 -10.40 7.21
N ALA A 49 14.39 -10.28 8.54
CA ALA A 49 15.51 -9.72 9.28
C ALA A 49 16.77 -10.61 9.15
N ALA A 50 16.62 -11.93 9.12
CA ALA A 50 17.72 -12.87 8.87
C ALA A 50 18.29 -12.70 7.45
N ALA A 51 17.44 -12.74 6.42
CA ALA A 51 17.84 -12.53 5.03
C ALA A 51 18.61 -11.20 4.87
N ARG A 52 18.09 -10.11 5.46
CA ARG A 52 18.74 -8.80 5.42
C ARG A 52 20.13 -8.81 6.08
N ARG A 53 20.29 -9.49 7.21
CA ARG A 53 21.60 -9.64 7.90
C ARG A 53 22.59 -10.44 7.05
N GLU A 54 22.10 -11.39 6.25
CA GLU A 54 22.88 -12.19 5.31
C GLU A 54 23.11 -11.49 3.97
N GLY A 55 22.64 -10.24 3.80
CA GLY A 55 22.89 -9.43 2.62
C GLY A 55 21.97 -9.70 1.43
N TRP A 56 20.86 -10.41 1.62
CA TRP A 56 19.87 -10.66 0.58
C TRP A 56 18.46 -10.24 1.00
N THR A 57 17.53 -10.14 0.05
CA THR A 57 16.12 -9.80 0.33
C THR A 57 15.26 -11.01 0.07
N ARG A 58 14.46 -11.43 1.06
CA ARG A 58 13.49 -12.51 0.90
C ARG A 58 12.32 -12.06 0.03
N SER A 59 12.06 -12.85 -1.02
CA SER A 59 10.79 -12.82 -1.74
C SER A 59 9.90 -13.92 -1.20
N ASP A 60 8.64 -13.61 -0.87
CA ASP A 60 7.70 -14.59 -0.31
C ASP A 60 6.27 -14.35 -0.81
N ALA A 61 5.69 -15.37 -1.45
CA ALA A 61 4.31 -15.35 -1.94
C ALA A 61 3.27 -15.65 -0.83
N GLY A 62 3.69 -16.21 0.31
CA GLY A 62 2.84 -16.44 1.47
C GLY A 62 2.79 -15.27 2.45
N ARG A 63 3.21 -14.07 2.01
CA ARG A 63 3.33 -12.90 2.86
C ARG A 63 1.95 -12.29 3.15
N ALA A 64 1.74 -11.87 4.39
CA ALA A 64 0.57 -11.08 4.79
C ALA A 64 0.82 -9.57 4.58
N PHE A 65 -0.25 -8.79 4.47
CA PHE A 65 -0.20 -7.36 4.14
C PHE A 65 -1.06 -6.54 5.10
N ARG A 66 -0.60 -5.33 5.42
CA ARG A 66 -1.41 -4.30 6.07
C ARG A 66 -1.81 -3.25 5.06
N LEU A 67 -3.10 -2.93 5.02
CA LEU A 67 -3.64 -1.82 4.26
C LEU A 67 -3.98 -0.68 5.22
N VAL A 68 -3.60 0.55 4.88
CA VAL A 68 -3.95 1.74 5.65
C VAL A 68 -4.44 2.82 4.71
N HIS A 69 -5.67 3.29 4.88
CA HIS A 69 -6.16 4.50 4.25
C HIS A 69 -5.79 5.68 5.15
N ARG A 70 -4.94 6.57 4.66
CA ARG A 70 -4.59 7.82 5.31
C ARG A 70 -4.96 9.02 4.47
N GLU A 71 -5.37 10.07 5.15
CA GLU A 71 -5.52 11.39 4.56
C GLU A 71 -4.53 12.36 5.17
N PHE A 72 -4.13 13.37 4.41
CA PHE A 72 -3.20 14.42 4.80
C PHE A 72 -3.80 15.78 4.46
N VAL A 73 -3.57 16.78 5.30
CA VAL A 73 -3.83 18.18 4.94
C VAL A 73 -2.93 18.54 3.77
N ALA A 74 -3.52 18.97 2.65
CA ALA A 74 -2.77 19.19 1.40
C ALA A 74 -1.68 20.27 1.55
N GLU A 75 -1.96 21.31 2.33
CA GLU A 75 -1.03 22.41 2.61
C GLU A 75 0.23 21.97 3.38
N TYR A 76 0.18 20.81 4.06
CA TYR A 76 1.29 20.33 4.88
C TYR A 76 2.13 19.27 4.18
N LEU A 77 1.76 18.83 2.97
CA LEU A 77 2.44 17.73 2.28
C LEU A 77 3.90 18.04 1.96
N ASP A 78 4.21 19.28 1.59
CA ASP A 78 5.59 19.73 1.31
C ASP A 78 6.33 20.18 2.57
N SER A 79 5.69 20.10 3.74
CA SER A 79 6.27 20.49 5.02
C SER A 79 6.96 19.34 5.72
N TRP A 80 7.94 19.66 6.57
CA TRP A 80 8.61 18.66 7.41
C TRP A 80 7.65 17.96 8.39
N ASP A 81 6.55 18.62 8.78
CA ASP A 81 5.56 18.13 9.75
C ASP A 81 4.29 17.61 9.06
N TYR A 82 4.41 17.04 7.86
CA TYR A 82 3.27 16.51 7.09
C TYR A 82 2.45 15.48 7.90
N ASP A 83 3.08 14.78 8.84
CA ASP A 83 2.46 13.77 9.69
C ASP A 83 1.53 14.37 10.74
N MET A 84 1.76 15.62 11.19
CA MET A 84 0.81 16.38 12.01
C MET A 84 -0.52 16.64 11.29
N GLY A 85 -0.50 16.73 9.96
CA GLY A 85 -1.70 16.85 9.12
C GLY A 85 -2.36 15.51 8.77
N SER A 86 -1.75 14.39 9.15
CA SER A 86 -2.18 13.07 8.75
C SER A 86 -3.29 12.50 9.64
N SER A 87 -4.17 11.69 9.08
CA SER A 87 -5.21 10.98 9.80
C SER A 87 -5.40 9.61 9.18
N GLU A 88 -5.36 8.57 10.01
CA GLU A 88 -5.73 7.22 9.59
C GLU A 88 -7.26 7.11 9.58
N ILE A 89 -7.82 6.79 8.41
CA ILE A 89 -9.26 6.66 8.21
C ILE A 89 -9.70 5.22 8.42
N LYS A 90 -8.92 4.27 7.90
CA LYS A 90 -9.22 2.84 7.96
C LYS A 90 -7.93 2.02 7.92
N ARG A 91 -7.94 0.86 8.57
CA ARG A 91 -6.86 -0.13 8.54
C ARG A 91 -7.44 -1.53 8.48
N GLU A 92 -6.85 -2.38 7.63
CA GLU A 92 -7.17 -3.80 7.52
C GLU A 92 -5.91 -4.65 7.33
N SER A 93 -6.03 -5.96 7.46
CA SER A 93 -4.93 -6.91 7.22
C SER A 93 -5.36 -8.05 6.31
N ALA A 94 -4.67 -8.22 5.19
CA ALA A 94 -4.79 -9.39 4.32
C ALA A 94 -3.81 -10.48 4.76
N GLN A 95 -4.26 -11.73 4.85
CA GLN A 95 -3.38 -12.86 5.20
C GLN A 95 -2.51 -13.32 4.03
N ASP A 96 -2.93 -13.05 2.80
CA ASP A 96 -2.27 -13.47 1.57
C ASP A 96 -2.59 -12.53 0.40
N GLU A 97 -2.08 -12.85 -0.80
CA GLU A 97 -2.24 -12.07 -2.03
C GLU A 97 -3.70 -12.03 -2.51
N ALA A 98 -4.48 -13.09 -2.28
CA ALA A 98 -5.89 -13.13 -2.67
C ALA A 98 -6.74 -12.24 -1.77
N GLY A 99 -6.52 -12.30 -0.45
CA GLY A 99 -7.17 -11.40 0.52
C GLY A 99 -6.79 -9.94 0.30
N LEU A 100 -5.57 -9.67 -0.19
CA LEU A 100 -5.17 -8.32 -0.57
C LEU A 100 -6.01 -7.79 -1.73
N VAL A 101 -6.17 -8.58 -2.80
CA VAL A 101 -7.01 -8.19 -3.96
C VAL A 101 -8.45 -7.93 -3.53
N VAL A 102 -9.03 -8.76 -2.65
CA VAL A 102 -10.37 -8.55 -2.11
C VAL A 102 -10.47 -7.20 -1.40
N HIS A 103 -9.54 -6.86 -0.51
CA HIS A 103 -9.58 -5.57 0.18
C HIS A 103 -9.39 -4.38 -0.76
N LEU A 104 -8.55 -4.50 -1.80
CA LEU A 104 -8.40 -3.42 -2.79
C LEU A 104 -9.71 -3.15 -3.53
N GLN A 105 -10.43 -4.20 -3.91
CA GLN A 105 -11.74 -4.09 -4.55
C GLN A 105 -12.78 -3.47 -3.62
N GLU A 106 -12.87 -3.94 -2.38
CA GLU A 106 -13.77 -3.38 -1.37
C GLU A 106 -13.52 -1.89 -1.12
N TRP A 107 -12.27 -1.45 -1.28
CA TRP A 107 -11.86 -0.06 -1.09
C TRP A 107 -11.87 0.75 -2.38
N GLY A 108 -12.26 0.15 -3.52
CA GLY A 108 -12.30 0.81 -4.83
C GLY A 108 -10.92 1.19 -5.39
N VAL A 109 -9.86 0.52 -4.93
CA VAL A 109 -8.48 0.76 -5.38
C VAL A 109 -8.16 -0.16 -6.55
N SER A 110 -7.94 0.41 -7.73
CA SER A 110 -7.45 -0.37 -8.88
C SER A 110 -5.99 -0.78 -8.65
N PRO A 111 -5.64 -2.08 -8.80
CA PRO A 111 -4.27 -2.58 -8.71
C PRO A 111 -3.26 -1.86 -9.62
N GLU A 112 -3.71 -1.39 -10.79
CA GLU A 112 -2.86 -0.66 -11.76
C GLU A 112 -2.43 0.72 -11.26
N ARG A 113 -3.17 1.31 -10.32
CA ARG A 113 -2.82 2.61 -9.72
C ARG A 113 -1.76 2.51 -8.62
N LEU A 114 -1.34 1.28 -8.27
CA LEU A 114 -0.29 1.08 -7.27
C LEU A 114 1.06 1.55 -7.78
N ALA A 115 1.70 2.42 -7.01
CA ALA A 115 3.00 2.99 -7.32
C ALA A 115 3.93 2.91 -6.12
N TYR A 116 5.23 3.02 -6.38
CA TYR A 116 6.19 3.30 -5.32
C TYR A 116 6.00 4.73 -4.82
N PRO A 117 6.17 5.00 -3.51
CA PRO A 117 6.02 6.34 -2.94
C PRO A 117 6.82 7.42 -3.69
N TRP A 118 8.09 7.15 -4.02
CA TRP A 118 8.98 8.08 -4.72
C TRP A 118 8.62 8.37 -6.18
N ASN A 119 7.60 7.71 -6.73
CA ASN A 119 7.04 8.00 -8.05
C ASN A 119 5.76 8.85 -7.95
N THR A 120 5.40 9.33 -6.77
CA THR A 120 4.14 10.04 -6.48
C THR A 120 4.39 11.21 -5.53
N ASP A 121 3.36 12.01 -5.31
CA ASP A 121 3.36 13.07 -4.27
C ASP A 121 3.04 12.52 -2.87
N TYR A 122 3.11 11.21 -2.67
CA TYR A 122 2.93 10.62 -1.35
C TYR A 122 4.00 11.19 -0.40
N PRO A 123 3.61 11.71 0.78
CA PRO A 123 4.56 12.30 1.71
C PRO A 123 5.39 11.19 2.36
N ALA A 124 6.71 11.20 2.13
CA ALA A 124 7.65 10.18 2.58
C ALA A 124 8.82 10.81 3.34
#